data_AF-A0A352NJW2-F1
#
_entry.id   AF-A0A352NJW2-F1
#
_cell.length_a   1.000
_cell.length_b   1.000
_cell.length_c   1.000
_cell.angle_alpha   90.00
_cell.angle_beta   90.00
_cell.angle_gamma   90.00
#
_symmetry.space_group_name_H-M   'P 1'
#
loop_
_entity.id
_entity.type
_entity.pdbx_description
1 polymer ?
#
loop_
_entity_poly.entity_id
_entity_poly.type
_entity_poly.pdbx_seq_one_letter_code
_entity_poly.pdbx_strand_id
1 'polypeptide(L)'
;PVHVDARGMIAALKKGDYAGSVSLYHKVVPFPRIISRVCDQPCQTACNRRKVDEPISIGALERVCVEQHDKSVQIIPPKRKKDKKTAVVGG
;
A
#
# COMPACT_ATOMS: atom_id res chain seq x y z
N PRO A 1 9.86 -3.51 -3.77
CA PRO A 1 10.18 -2.68 -4.95
C PRO A 1 9.61 -1.25 -4.86
N VAL A 2 8.36 -1.07 -4.42
CA VAL A 2 7.66 0.23 -4.42
C VAL A 2 8.00 1.12 -3.19
N HIS A 3 8.99 0.73 -2.38
CA HIS A 3 9.44 1.45 -1.17
C HIS A 3 8.29 1.94 -0.27
N VAL A 4 7.33 1.06 0.00
CA VAL A 4 6.21 1.32 0.92
C VAL A 4 6.74 1.59 2.33
N ASP A 5 6.18 2.59 3.02
CA ASP A 5 6.44 2.83 4.43
C ASP A 5 5.72 1.80 5.31
N ALA A 6 6.29 0.60 5.38
CA ALA A 6 5.77 -0.49 6.18
C ALA A 6 5.71 -0.13 7.68
N ARG A 7 6.67 0.66 8.19
CA ARG A 7 6.70 1.01 9.62
C ARG A 7 5.58 1.97 9.98
N GLY A 8 5.41 3.03 9.18
CA GLY A 8 4.33 4.01 9.35
C GLY A 8 2.95 3.35 9.22
N MET A 9 2.78 2.50 8.20
CA MET A 9 1.54 1.74 7.98
C MET A 9 1.20 0.85 9.19
N ILE A 10 2.17 0.06 9.68
CA ILE A 10 1.97 -0.82 10.84
C ILE A 10 1.69 -0.01 12.11
N ALA A 11 2.36 1.12 12.30
CA ALA A 11 2.11 2.00 13.44
C ALA A 11 0.69 2.60 13.40
N ALA A 12 0.17 2.95 12.22
CA ALA A 12 -1.20 3.41 12.04
C ALA A 12 -2.22 2.29 12.33
N LEU A 13 -1.99 1.09 11.78
CA LEU A 13 -2.81 -0.10 12.08
C LEU A 13 -2.87 -0.39 13.59
N LYS A 14 -1.72 -0.34 14.28
CA LYS A 14 -1.65 -0.57 15.73
C LYS A 14 -2.51 0.42 16.53
N LYS A 15 -2.70 1.63 16.02
CA LYS A 15 -3.55 2.67 16.63
C LYS A 15 -5.03 2.55 16.23
N GLY A 16 -5.40 1.59 15.38
CA GLY A 16 -6.73 1.49 14.80
C GLY A 16 -7.01 2.52 13.69
N ASP A 17 -5.99 3.25 13.23
CA ASP A 17 -6.12 4.25 12.17
C ASP A 17 -6.00 3.58 10.79
N TYR A 18 -7.07 2.88 10.40
CA TYR A 18 -7.14 2.20 9.11
C TYR A 18 -7.07 3.19 7.94
N ALA A 19 -7.68 4.37 8.06
CA ALA A 19 -7.66 5.40 7.02
C ALA A 19 -6.25 5.96 6.77
N GLY A 20 -5.51 6.28 7.83
CA GLY A 20 -4.12 6.71 7.72
C GLY A 20 -3.21 5.61 7.18
N SER A 21 -3.42 4.37 7.59
CA SER A 21 -2.64 3.22 7.08
C SER A 21 -2.84 3.02 5.57
N VAL A 22 -4.08 3.12 5.09
CA VAL A 22 -4.42 2.98 3.67
C VAL A 22 -3.95 4.17 2.85
N SER A 23 -4.01 5.38 3.40
CA SER A 23 -3.46 6.58 2.74
C SER A 23 -1.95 6.47 2.51
N LEU A 24 -1.19 6.02 3.53
CA LEU A 24 0.25 5.76 3.40
C LEU A 24 0.55 4.72 2.33
N TYR A 25 -0.27 3.67 2.24
CA TYR A 25 -0.13 2.62 1.24
C TYR A 25 -0.47 3.11 -0.18
N HIS A 26 -1.62 3.79 -0.36
CA HIS A 26 -2.08 4.36 -1.63
C HIS A 26 -1.15 5.43 -2.21
N LYS A 27 -0.37 6.11 -1.37
CA LYS A 27 0.59 7.14 -1.81
C LYS A 27 1.64 6.58 -2.77
N VAL A 28 1.97 5.30 -2.62
CA VAL A 28 3.04 4.63 -3.37
C VAL A 28 2.51 3.49 -4.22
N VAL A 29 1.46 2.80 -3.77
CA VAL A 29 0.93 1.62 -4.45
C VAL A 29 -0.30 2.00 -5.29
N PRO A 30 -0.24 1.86 -6.63
CA PRO A 30 -1.34 2.27 -7.50
C PRO A 30 -2.56 1.35 -7.41
N PHE A 31 -2.34 0.05 -7.20
CA PHE A 31 -3.40 -0.97 -7.11
C PHE A 31 -3.32 -1.76 -5.81
N PRO A 32 -3.55 -1.12 -4.65
CA PRO A 32 -3.27 -1.72 -3.36
C PRO A 32 -4.13 -2.96 -3.06
N ARG A 33 -5.37 -3.01 -3.56
CA ARG A 33 -6.24 -4.19 -3.41
C ARG A 33 -5.80 -5.40 -4.22
N ILE A 34 -5.15 -5.17 -5.37
CA ILE A 34 -4.59 -6.25 -6.20
C ILE A 34 -3.26 -6.68 -5.61
N ILE A 35 -2.36 -5.71 -5.41
CA ILE A 35 -0.98 -5.96 -4.97
C ILE A 35 -0.96 -6.64 -3.60
N SER A 36 -1.80 -6.23 -2.64
CA SER A 36 -1.89 -6.91 -1.33
C SER A 36 -2.28 -8.40 -1.40
N ARG A 37 -2.85 -8.87 -2.52
CA ARG A 37 -3.25 -10.27 -2.73
C ARG A 37 -2.25 -11.08 -3.56
N VAL A 38 -1.59 -10.45 -4.53
CA VAL A 38 -0.71 -11.12 -5.49
C VAL A 38 0.78 -10.87 -5.26
N CYS A 39 1.14 -10.03 -4.28
CA CYS A 39 2.53 -9.73 -3.98
C CYS A 39 3.28 -10.98 -3.49
N ASP A 40 4.42 -11.27 -4.11
CA ASP A 40 5.35 -12.35 -3.73
C ASP A 40 6.15 -12.06 -2.45
N GLN A 41 5.81 -10.96 -1.75
CA GLN A 41 6.38 -10.55 -0.47
C GLN A 41 7.93 -10.45 -0.41
N PRO A 42 8.59 -9.78 -1.39
CA PRO A 42 10.05 -9.59 -1.36
C PRO A 42 10.54 -8.81 -0.13
N CYS A 43 9.65 -8.06 0.53
CA CYS A 43 9.93 -7.34 1.76
C CYS A 43 10.26 -8.26 2.96
N GLN A 44 9.79 -9.50 2.97
CA GLN A 44 10.09 -10.43 4.06
C GLN A 44 11.55 -10.85 4.08
N THR A 45 12.17 -11.00 2.91
CA THR A 45 13.58 -11.38 2.78
C THR A 45 14.52 -10.35 3.40
N ALA A 46 14.15 -9.06 3.33
CA ALA A 46 14.91 -7.96 3.93
C ALA A 46 14.50 -7.65 5.39
N CYS A 47 13.56 -8.41 5.98
CA CYS A 47 13.04 -8.09 7.31
C CYS A 47 14.07 -8.39 8.40
N ASN A 48 14.44 -7.39 9.21
CA ASN A 48 15.36 -7.56 10.35
C ASN A 48 14.90 -8.59 11.39
N ARG A 49 13.57 -8.81 11.50
CA ARG A 49 12.98 -9.76 12.44
C ARG A 49 13.45 -11.20 12.19
N ARG A 50 13.82 -11.53 10.94
CA ARG A 50 14.45 -12.81 10.55
C ARG A 50 15.71 -13.18 11.33
N LYS A 51 16.39 -12.20 11.95
CA LYS A 51 17.58 -12.44 12.76
C LYS A 51 17.27 -13.01 14.14
N VAL A 52 15.99 -12.99 14.54
CA VAL A 52 15.52 -13.42 15.86
C VAL A 52 14.53 -14.58 15.70
N ASP A 53 13.53 -14.42 14.84
CA ASP A 53 12.44 -15.38 14.59
C ASP A 53 11.86 -15.21 13.17
N GLU A 54 10.55 -15.32 13.00
CA GLU A 54 9.88 -15.21 11.70
C GLU A 54 9.75 -13.76 11.21
N PRO A 55 9.85 -13.51 9.89
CA PRO A 55 9.62 -12.19 9.32
C PRO A 55 8.20 -11.70 9.61
N ILE A 56 8.05 -10.38 9.72
CA ILE A 56 6.72 -9.77 9.83
C ILE A 56 5.93 -10.07 8.55
N SER A 57 4.69 -10.56 8.73
CA SER A 57 3.74 -10.82 7.64
C SER A 57 3.14 -9.52 7.09
N ILE A 58 3.97 -8.71 6.42
CA ILE A 58 3.57 -7.41 5.87
C ILE A 58 2.41 -7.56 4.88
N GLY A 59 2.40 -8.57 4.02
CA GLY A 59 1.30 -8.78 3.06
C GLY A 59 -0.06 -9.02 3.73
N ALA A 60 -0.08 -9.72 4.88
CA ALA A 60 -1.32 -9.88 5.66
C ALA A 60 -1.80 -8.54 6.25
N LEU A 61 -0.87 -7.70 6.69
CA LEU A 61 -1.17 -6.36 7.23
C LEU A 61 -1.66 -5.41 6.13
N GLU A 62 -1.03 -5.44 4.94
CA GLU A 62 -1.49 -4.70 3.77
C GLU A 62 -2.91 -5.10 3.35
N ARG A 63 -3.22 -6.39 3.43
CA ARG A 63 -4.56 -6.91 3.16
C ARG A 63 -5.59 -6.39 4.17
N VAL A 64 -5.27 -6.44 5.46
CA VAL A 64 -6.14 -5.89 6.51
C VAL A 64 -6.35 -4.39 6.33
N CYS A 65 -5.30 -3.63 6.00
CA CYS A 65 -5.41 -2.21 5.67
C CYS A 65 -6.51 -1.97 4.63
N VAL A 66 -6.41 -2.63 3.48
CA VAL A 66 -7.33 -2.39 2.35
C VAL A 66 -8.71 -3.02 2.51
N GLU A 67 -8.86 -4.05 3.34
CA GLU A 67 -10.15 -4.70 3.62
C GLU A 67 -10.96 -3.97 4.70
N GLN A 68 -10.29 -3.35 5.68
CA GLN A 68 -10.94 -2.62 6.78
C GLN A 68 -11.24 -1.15 6.47
N HIS A 69 -10.65 -0.60 5.41
CA HIS A 69 -10.97 0.76 4.98
C HIS A 69 -12.25 0.78 4.13
N ASP A 70 -13.15 1.70 4.49
CA ASP A 70 -14.40 1.92 3.77
C ASP A 70 -14.14 2.32 2.31
N LYS A 71 -15.07 1.99 1.41
CA LYS A 71 -14.92 2.02 -0.05
C LYS A 71 -14.78 3.43 -0.65
N SER A 72 -14.56 4.46 0.16
CA SER A 72 -14.34 5.82 -0.32
C SER A 72 -12.97 5.89 -0.99
N VAL A 73 -12.94 5.53 -2.27
CA VAL A 73 -11.82 5.83 -3.16
C VAL A 73 -11.53 7.31 -3.02
N GLN A 74 -10.38 7.67 -2.44
CA GLN A 74 -9.91 9.04 -2.50
C GLN A 74 -9.62 9.35 -3.96
N ILE A 75 -10.58 9.99 -4.62
CA ILE A 75 -10.41 10.50 -5.98
C ILE A 75 -9.37 11.60 -5.86
N ILE A 76 -8.13 11.32 -6.27
CA ILE A 76 -7.09 12.33 -6.36
C ILE A 76 -7.49 13.24 -7.52
N PRO A 77 -7.83 14.52 -7.27
CA PRO A 77 -8.23 15.40 -8.35
C PRO A 77 -7.06 15.57 -9.31
N PRO A 78 -7.32 15.62 -10.63
CA PRO A 78 -6.26 15.86 -11.59
C PRO A 78 -5.61 17.21 -11.29
N LYS A 79 -4.27 17.25 -11.42
CA LYS A 79 -3.53 18.51 -11.40
C LYS A 79 -4.00 19.41 -12.55
N ARG A 80 -3.63 20.69 -12.48
CA ARG A 80 -3.94 21.73 -13.50
C ARG A 80 -3.81 21.15 -14.92
N LYS A 81 -4.85 21.36 -15.72
CA LYS A 81 -4.92 20.90 -17.11
C LYS A 81 -3.70 21.40 -17.88
N LYS A 82 -3.06 20.51 -18.64
CA LYS A 82 -1.94 20.83 -19.54
C LYS A 82 -2.44 20.81 -20.97
N ASP A 83 -1.93 21.69 -21.83
CA ASP A 83 -2.23 21.71 -23.27
C ASP A 83 -1.46 20.64 -24.05
N LYS A 84 -1.49 19.40 -23.55
CA LYS A 84 -0.84 18.23 -24.16
C LYS A 84 -1.85 17.08 -24.21
N LYS A 85 -1.78 16.28 -25.28
CA LYS A 85 -2.60 15.07 -25.45
C LYS A 85 -1.79 13.83 -25.11
N THR A 86 -2.38 12.91 -24.35
CA THR A 86 -1.78 11.62 -23.97
C THR A 86 -2.81 10.51 -24.17
N ALA A 87 -2.38 9.36 -24.66
CA ALA A 87 -3.19 8.14 -24.75
C ALA A 87 -2.49 6.98 -24.02
N VAL A 88 -3.28 6.08 -23.44
CA VAL A 88 -2.81 4.81 -22.85
C VAL A 88 -3.42 3.68 -23.68
N VAL A 89 -2.59 2.76 -24.17
CA VAL A 89 -3.02 1.60 -24.96
C VAL A 89 -2.66 0.34 -24.18
N GLY A 90 -3.66 -0.50 -23.93
CA GLY A 90 -3.56 -1.64 -23.01
C GLY A 90 -4.14 -1.32 -21.64
N GLY A 91 -4.87 -2.30 -21.09
CA GLY A 91 -5.52 -2.26 -19.77
C GLY A 91 -5.34 -3.57 -19.05
#